data_AF-A0A1A8IW84-F1
#
_entry.id   AF-A0A1A8IW84-F1
#
_cell.length_a   1.000
_cell.length_b   1.000
_cell.length_c   1.000
_cell.angle_alpha   90.00
_cell.angle_beta   90.00
_cell.angle_gamma   90.00
#
_symmetry.space_group_name_H-M   'P 1'
#
loop_
_entity.id
_entity.type
_entity.pdbx_description
1 polymer ?
#
loop_
_entity_poly.entity_id
_entity_poly.type
_entity_poly.pdbx_seq_one_letter_code
_entity_poly.pdbx_strand_id
1 'polypeptide(L)'
;MAASCSLVCCGEESESDKALVVQFSNGSVKDADKLDFSVYKHVDEINPRKKNRKILVAESDRLCYVGQNFGNGALKCNNVCKYYVGVLNKQTMQMEVHSAQLFSMQPVIPGETVEAPKPQDSTLSYREKVDSLIEAFGTNKQKRALTSRRLNQVGSDTLQQAVAKAASSVIDKKGLEALQQEVAETESQGALASHLPPCNADAEKREDVYPFDELLRPEEFAALQQAGSKMAALTAEELKKMSDEGGFLCVVKHLESLPPAGEAREKMARCAFYLSLLFKLARQKNISRKFGQEEGCPRIIQTKLLKTFSVETFNNGRIQNFVSTSMRAKIAAYSLALLLHMGHMTADLSLLHRDLGITEAK
;
A
#
# COMPACT_ATOMS: atom_id res chain seq x y z
N MET A 1 -28.40 -79.00 -23.91
CA MET A 1 -29.77 -78.45 -23.75
C MET A 1 -29.66 -77.24 -22.84
N ALA A 2 -30.02 -76.05 -23.33
CA ALA A 2 -30.03 -74.85 -22.50
C ALA A 2 -31.20 -74.95 -21.51
N ALA A 3 -30.91 -74.91 -20.20
CA ALA A 3 -31.96 -74.88 -19.20
C ALA A 3 -32.82 -73.61 -19.40
N SER A 4 -34.12 -73.78 -19.61
CA SER A 4 -35.06 -72.66 -19.77
C SER A 4 -35.26 -71.97 -18.43
N CYS A 5 -34.72 -70.77 -18.26
CA CYS A 5 -34.92 -69.94 -17.08
C CYS A 5 -36.17 -69.08 -17.28
N SER A 6 -37.19 -69.23 -16.44
CA SER A 6 -38.40 -68.41 -16.47
C SER A 6 -38.19 -67.17 -15.61
N LEU A 7 -38.26 -65.98 -16.24
CA LEU A 7 -38.25 -64.70 -15.54
C LEU A 7 -39.62 -64.49 -14.88
N VAL A 8 -39.67 -64.48 -13.56
CA VAL A 8 -40.86 -64.08 -12.80
C VAL A 8 -40.62 -62.66 -12.33
N CYS A 9 -41.33 -61.70 -12.93
CA CYS A 9 -41.34 -60.33 -12.44
C CYS A 9 -42.06 -60.31 -11.09
N CYS A 10 -41.38 -59.89 -10.03
CA CYS A 10 -42.05 -59.52 -8.79
C CYS A 10 -43.11 -58.45 -9.12
N GLY A 11 -44.31 -58.55 -8.53
CA GLY A 11 -45.41 -57.60 -8.75
C GLY A 11 -44.99 -56.14 -8.54
N GLU A 12 -45.82 -55.20 -9.00
CA GLU A 12 -45.55 -53.74 -9.05
C GLU A 12 -44.55 -53.26 -7.98
N GLU A 13 -43.27 -53.13 -8.38
CA GLU A 13 -42.19 -52.80 -7.46
C GLU A 13 -42.41 -51.40 -6.87
N SER A 14 -42.60 -51.34 -5.56
CA SER A 14 -42.68 -50.08 -4.83
C SER A 14 -41.28 -49.45 -4.72
N GLU A 15 -41.18 -48.13 -4.58
CA GLU A 15 -39.89 -47.42 -4.42
C GLU A 15 -39.05 -47.90 -3.22
N SER A 16 -39.68 -48.62 -2.27
CA SER A 16 -39.09 -49.29 -1.11
C SER A 16 -38.44 -50.64 -1.44
N ASP A 17 -38.82 -51.29 -2.53
CA ASP A 17 -38.34 -52.65 -2.87
C ASP A 17 -37.05 -52.64 -3.72
N LYS A 18 -36.55 -51.44 -4.06
CA LYS A 18 -35.34 -51.29 -4.87
C LYS A 18 -34.10 -51.61 -4.05
N ALA A 19 -33.33 -52.60 -4.49
CA ALA A 19 -32.04 -52.93 -3.91
C ALA A 19 -31.05 -51.77 -4.07
N LEU A 20 -30.32 -51.43 -3.01
CA LEU A 20 -29.29 -50.41 -3.04
C LEU A 20 -27.93 -51.08 -3.18
N VAL A 21 -27.23 -50.81 -4.27
CA VAL A 21 -25.90 -51.36 -4.54
C VAL A 21 -24.88 -50.25 -4.32
N VAL A 22 -23.91 -50.50 -3.45
CA VAL A 22 -22.88 -49.53 -3.09
C VAL A 22 -21.53 -49.90 -3.66
N GLN A 23 -20.82 -48.90 -4.16
CA GLN A 23 -19.42 -49.00 -4.57
C GLN A 23 -18.60 -48.01 -3.77
N PHE A 24 -17.59 -48.49 -3.04
CA PHE A 24 -16.69 -47.62 -2.28
C PHE A 24 -15.51 -47.19 -3.15
N SER A 25 -15.13 -45.91 -3.06
CA SER A 25 -13.98 -45.36 -3.80
C SER A 25 -12.65 -46.03 -3.44
N ASN A 26 -12.54 -46.54 -2.21
CA ASN A 26 -11.30 -47.07 -1.65
C ASN A 26 -11.13 -48.60 -1.85
N GLY A 27 -11.99 -49.23 -2.66
CA GLY A 27 -11.94 -50.67 -2.94
C GLY A 27 -13.09 -51.46 -2.30
N SER A 28 -12.89 -52.76 -2.10
CA SER A 28 -13.91 -53.66 -1.53
C SER A 28 -13.88 -53.69 0.00
N VAL A 29 -15.06 -53.70 0.61
CA VAL A 29 -15.21 -53.87 2.05
C VAL A 29 -14.97 -55.33 2.42
N LYS A 30 -14.09 -55.58 3.40
CA LYS A 30 -13.79 -56.93 3.92
C LYS A 30 -14.75 -57.34 5.05
N ASP A 31 -15.10 -56.39 5.93
CA ASP A 31 -15.99 -56.60 7.07
C ASP A 31 -17.24 -55.72 6.89
N ALA A 32 -18.26 -56.23 6.21
CA ALA A 32 -19.48 -55.47 5.95
C ALA A 32 -20.31 -55.22 7.23
N ASP A 33 -20.19 -56.11 8.23
CA ASP A 33 -20.96 -56.06 9.47
C ASP A 33 -20.53 -54.92 10.42
N LYS A 34 -19.39 -54.26 10.14
CA LYS A 34 -18.87 -53.13 10.92
C LYS A 34 -19.30 -51.77 10.35
N LEU A 35 -20.12 -51.77 9.31
CA LEU A 35 -20.61 -50.55 8.67
C LEU A 35 -22.09 -50.38 8.95
N ASP A 36 -22.44 -49.25 9.57
CA ASP A 36 -23.82 -48.88 9.79
C ASP A 36 -24.32 -48.07 8.60
N PHE A 37 -25.32 -48.60 7.89
CA PHE A 37 -25.90 -47.97 6.70
C PHE A 37 -27.18 -47.21 7.04
N SER A 38 -27.18 -45.91 6.75
CA SER A 38 -28.33 -45.02 6.91
C SER A 38 -28.77 -44.46 5.57
N VAL A 39 -30.06 -44.61 5.24
CA VAL A 39 -30.65 -44.07 4.00
C VAL A 39 -31.55 -42.88 4.34
N TYR A 40 -31.28 -41.75 3.70
CA TYR A 40 -32.10 -40.55 3.80
C TYR A 40 -32.81 -40.29 2.47
N LYS A 41 -34.10 -39.99 2.53
CA LYS A 41 -34.92 -39.60 1.38
C LYS A 41 -35.32 -38.14 1.50
N HIS A 42 -35.44 -37.45 0.37
CA HIS A 42 -35.92 -36.08 0.33
C HIS A 42 -37.42 -36.00 0.72
N VAL A 43 -37.79 -34.98 1.50
CA VAL A 43 -39.15 -34.78 2.05
C VAL A 43 -40.18 -34.36 0.98
N ASP A 44 -39.78 -33.54 -0.01
CA ASP A 44 -40.67 -33.14 -1.11
C ASP A 44 -41.00 -34.31 -2.07
N GLU A 45 -42.14 -34.95 -1.87
CA GLU A 45 -42.63 -36.02 -2.77
C GLU A 45 -43.45 -35.49 -3.97
N ILE A 46 -43.89 -34.23 -3.91
CA ILE A 46 -44.72 -33.59 -4.94
C ILE A 46 -43.92 -33.37 -6.24
N ASN A 47 -42.63 -33.07 -6.11
CA ASN A 47 -41.79 -32.68 -7.24
C ASN A 47 -41.11 -33.92 -7.84
N PRO A 48 -41.40 -34.34 -9.09
CA PRO A 48 -40.91 -35.61 -9.64
C PRO A 48 -39.37 -35.69 -9.73
N ARG A 49 -38.69 -34.54 -9.84
CA ARG A 49 -37.21 -34.46 -9.84
C ARG A 49 -36.57 -34.55 -8.45
N LYS A 50 -37.34 -34.32 -7.39
CA LYS A 50 -36.86 -34.36 -5.99
C LYS A 50 -37.30 -35.62 -5.26
N LYS A 51 -38.44 -36.21 -5.66
CA LYS A 51 -39.01 -37.43 -5.08
C LYS A 51 -38.02 -38.60 -4.99
N ASN A 52 -37.17 -38.75 -6.01
CA ASN A 52 -36.24 -39.88 -6.11
C ASN A 52 -34.85 -39.57 -5.54
N ARG A 53 -34.64 -38.41 -4.89
CA ARG A 53 -33.34 -38.05 -4.31
C ARG A 53 -33.13 -38.79 -3.01
N LYS A 54 -32.03 -39.54 -2.95
CA LYS A 54 -31.60 -40.34 -1.80
C LYS A 54 -30.14 -40.06 -1.49
N ILE A 55 -29.82 -40.05 -0.21
CA ILE A 55 -28.46 -39.98 0.32
C ILE A 55 -28.25 -41.25 1.12
N LEU A 56 -27.16 -41.94 0.86
CA LEU A 56 -26.73 -43.09 1.63
C LEU A 56 -25.48 -42.70 2.43
N VAL A 57 -25.50 -43.00 3.72
CA VAL A 57 -24.38 -42.81 4.62
C VAL A 57 -23.96 -44.17 5.15
N ALA A 58 -22.66 -44.45 5.11
CA ALA A 58 -22.08 -45.62 5.76
C ALA A 58 -21.08 -45.14 6.81
N GLU A 59 -21.36 -45.41 8.07
CA GLU A 59 -20.53 -45.01 9.19
C GLU A 59 -19.65 -46.18 9.64
N SER A 60 -18.38 -45.87 9.93
CA SER A 60 -17.39 -46.77 10.51
C SER A 60 -16.74 -46.09 11.70
N ASP A 61 -16.12 -46.85 12.60
CA ASP A 61 -15.36 -46.33 13.77
C ASP A 61 -14.38 -45.20 13.44
N ARG A 62 -13.88 -45.12 12.19
CA ARG A 62 -12.82 -44.18 11.79
C ARG A 62 -13.22 -43.16 10.72
N LEU A 63 -14.17 -43.50 9.85
CA LEU A 63 -14.50 -42.71 8.66
C LEU A 63 -15.99 -42.84 8.33
N CYS A 64 -16.59 -41.74 7.89
CA CYS A 64 -17.94 -41.75 7.33
C CYS A 64 -17.85 -41.69 5.81
N TYR A 65 -18.65 -42.49 5.13
CA TYR A 65 -18.78 -42.48 3.69
C TYR A 65 -20.15 -41.95 3.30
N VAL A 66 -20.21 -41.09 2.29
CA VAL A 66 -21.46 -40.53 1.79
C VAL A 66 -21.57 -40.79 0.29
N GLY A 67 -22.72 -41.31 -0.13
CA GLY A 67 -23.11 -41.49 -1.52
C GLY A 67 -24.41 -40.76 -1.83
N GLN A 68 -24.45 -40.06 -2.96
CA GLN A 68 -25.61 -39.27 -3.37
C GLN A 68 -26.02 -39.64 -4.80
N ASN A 69 -27.33 -39.69 -5.07
CA ASN A 69 -27.85 -39.93 -6.41
C ASN A 69 -28.24 -38.64 -7.17
N PHE A 70 -27.92 -37.47 -6.62
CA PHE A 70 -28.17 -36.17 -7.23
C PHE A 70 -26.95 -35.24 -7.13
N GLY A 71 -26.92 -34.19 -7.95
CA GLY A 71 -25.83 -33.21 -7.97
C GLY A 71 -24.62 -33.65 -8.81
N ASN A 72 -23.56 -32.85 -8.77
CA ASN A 72 -22.39 -33.00 -9.65
C ASN A 72 -21.53 -34.24 -9.33
N GLY A 73 -21.65 -34.81 -8.12
CA GLY A 73 -20.96 -36.02 -7.69
C GLY A 73 -21.74 -37.33 -7.92
N ALA A 74 -22.96 -37.26 -8.45
CA ALA A 74 -23.79 -38.44 -8.65
C ALA A 74 -23.39 -39.25 -9.87
N LEU A 75 -23.53 -40.57 -9.76
CA LEU A 75 -23.39 -41.50 -10.88
C LEU A 75 -24.44 -41.21 -11.96
N LYS A 76 -24.00 -40.66 -13.10
CA LYS A 76 -24.87 -40.38 -14.24
C LYS A 76 -25.51 -41.63 -14.85
N CYS A 77 -24.93 -42.81 -14.60
CA CYS A 77 -25.42 -44.07 -15.15
C CYS A 77 -26.82 -44.46 -14.65
N ASN A 78 -27.25 -44.05 -13.45
CA ASN A 78 -28.60 -44.35 -12.98
C ASN A 78 -29.71 -43.67 -13.80
N ASN A 79 -29.40 -42.57 -14.50
CA ASN A 79 -30.37 -41.89 -15.37
C ASN A 79 -30.44 -42.51 -16.77
N VAL A 80 -29.40 -43.24 -17.18
CA VAL A 80 -29.24 -43.77 -18.55
C VAL A 80 -29.45 -45.29 -18.60
N CYS A 81 -29.13 -46.00 -17.52
CA CYS A 81 -29.19 -47.44 -17.40
C CYS A 81 -30.06 -47.86 -16.20
N LYS A 82 -30.88 -48.90 -16.39
CA LYS A 82 -31.59 -49.57 -15.30
C LYS A 82 -30.78 -50.80 -14.88
N TYR A 83 -30.50 -50.90 -13.59
CA TYR A 83 -29.79 -52.03 -13.03
C TYR A 83 -30.75 -52.94 -12.31
N TYR A 84 -30.44 -54.24 -12.32
CA TYR A 84 -31.21 -55.25 -11.61
C TYR A 84 -30.27 -56.24 -10.94
N VAL A 85 -30.64 -56.69 -9.75
CA VAL A 85 -29.96 -57.76 -9.02
C VAL A 85 -30.78 -59.04 -9.20
N GLY A 86 -30.16 -60.04 -9.80
CA GLY A 86 -30.77 -61.36 -9.99
C GLY A 86 -30.35 -62.33 -8.90
N VAL A 87 -31.32 -62.91 -8.19
CA VAL A 87 -31.12 -64.01 -7.24
C VAL A 87 -31.58 -65.30 -7.91
N LEU A 88 -30.64 -66.19 -8.24
CA LEU A 88 -30.93 -67.46 -8.89
C LEU A 88 -31.01 -68.58 -7.85
N ASN A 89 -32.18 -69.19 -7.72
CA ASN A 89 -32.32 -70.43 -6.96
C ASN A 89 -31.91 -71.62 -7.84
N LYS A 90 -30.75 -72.21 -7.55
CA LYS A 90 -30.18 -73.33 -8.33
C LYS A 90 -31.02 -74.62 -8.26
N GLN A 91 -31.86 -74.78 -7.25
CA GLN A 91 -32.69 -75.99 -7.09
C GLN A 91 -33.98 -75.90 -7.91
N THR A 92 -34.62 -74.71 -7.95
CA THR A 92 -35.85 -74.48 -8.73
C THR A 92 -35.56 -73.93 -10.13
N MET A 93 -34.32 -73.52 -10.41
CA MET A 93 -33.88 -72.85 -11.64
C MET A 93 -34.71 -71.59 -11.99
N GLN A 94 -35.26 -70.94 -10.97
CA GLN A 94 -35.99 -69.68 -11.09
C GLN A 94 -35.10 -68.52 -10.65
N MET A 95 -35.17 -67.41 -11.40
CA MET A 95 -34.42 -66.20 -11.13
C MET A 95 -35.37 -65.08 -10.72
N GLU A 96 -35.21 -64.60 -9.49
CA GLU A 96 -35.88 -63.40 -8.99
C GLU A 96 -35.03 -62.18 -9.35
N VAL A 97 -35.67 -61.18 -9.93
CA VAL A 97 -34.98 -59.98 -10.42
C VAL A 97 -35.53 -58.76 -9.70
N HIS A 98 -34.67 -58.11 -8.93
CA HIS A 98 -35.01 -56.90 -8.18
C HIS A 98 -34.39 -55.67 -8.84
N SER A 99 -35.17 -54.61 -9.02
CA SER A 99 -34.60 -53.33 -9.48
C SER A 99 -33.57 -52.79 -8.49
N ALA A 100 -32.44 -52.32 -9.01
CA ALA A 100 -31.33 -51.84 -8.21
C ALA A 100 -30.89 -50.42 -8.57
N GLN A 101 -30.43 -49.67 -7.57
CA GLN A 101 -29.83 -48.34 -7.74
C GLN A 101 -28.37 -48.37 -7.26
N LEU A 102 -27.45 -47.84 -8.08
CA LEU A 102 -26.04 -47.79 -7.71
C LEU A 102 -25.68 -46.48 -6.99
N PHE A 103 -24.92 -46.57 -5.91
CA PHE A 103 -24.38 -45.44 -5.17
C PHE A 103 -22.86 -45.53 -5.14
N SER A 104 -22.18 -44.43 -5.48
CA SER A 104 -20.74 -44.29 -5.29
C SER A 104 -20.50 -43.62 -3.95
N MET A 105 -19.83 -44.32 -3.05
CA MET A 105 -19.56 -43.89 -1.68
C MET A 105 -18.18 -43.21 -1.63
N GLN A 106 -18.13 -41.95 -1.20
CA GLN A 106 -16.90 -41.18 -1.03
C GLN A 106 -16.61 -40.93 0.46
N PRO A 107 -15.35 -41.03 0.91
CA PRO A 107 -14.99 -40.77 2.30
C PRO A 107 -15.11 -39.28 2.62
N VAL A 108 -15.71 -38.97 3.77
CA VAL A 108 -15.72 -37.64 4.35
C VAL A 108 -14.62 -37.60 5.41
N ILE A 109 -13.54 -36.87 5.13
CA ILE A 109 -12.42 -36.73 6.06
C ILE A 109 -12.70 -35.54 6.99
N PRO A 110 -12.77 -35.75 8.32
CA PRO A 110 -12.96 -34.65 9.27
C PRO A 110 -11.83 -33.63 9.14
N GLY A 111 -12.17 -32.39 8.78
CA GLY A 111 -11.22 -31.29 8.57
C GLY A 111 -10.96 -30.95 7.10
N GLU A 112 -11.30 -31.84 6.16
CA GLU A 112 -11.33 -31.53 4.74
C GLU A 112 -12.73 -31.02 4.38
N THR A 113 -13.02 -29.77 4.74
CA THR A 113 -14.18 -29.10 4.16
C THR A 113 -13.90 -28.91 2.68
N VAL A 114 -14.42 -29.82 1.85
CA VAL A 114 -14.68 -29.50 0.45
C VAL A 114 -15.64 -28.32 0.51
N GLU A 115 -15.10 -27.11 0.36
CA GLU A 115 -15.90 -25.92 0.21
C GLU A 115 -16.82 -26.19 -0.98
N ALA A 116 -18.09 -26.48 -0.70
CA ALA A 116 -19.11 -26.41 -1.71
C ALA A 116 -18.94 -25.02 -2.36
N PRO A 117 -18.86 -24.91 -3.70
CA PRO A 117 -18.75 -23.62 -4.34
C PRO A 117 -19.95 -22.80 -3.87
N LYS A 118 -19.69 -21.85 -2.96
CA LYS A 118 -20.71 -20.92 -2.49
C LYS A 118 -21.32 -20.31 -3.74
N PRO A 119 -22.66 -20.24 -3.87
CA PRO A 119 -23.27 -19.55 -4.99
C PRO A 119 -22.66 -18.15 -5.06
N GLN A 120 -21.93 -17.87 -6.15
CA GLN A 120 -21.01 -16.73 -6.32
C GLN A 120 -21.71 -15.36 -6.42
N ASP A 121 -22.95 -15.24 -6.00
CA ASP A 121 -23.73 -14.05 -6.22
C ASP A 121 -24.30 -13.52 -4.91
N SER A 122 -23.66 -12.48 -4.36
CA SER A 122 -24.37 -11.22 -4.04
C SER A 122 -23.54 -10.13 -3.35
N THR A 123 -22.33 -10.36 -2.83
CA THR A 123 -21.61 -9.29 -2.09
C THR A 123 -20.38 -8.72 -2.76
N LEU A 124 -19.90 -9.32 -3.86
CA LEU A 124 -18.70 -8.81 -4.53
C LEU A 124 -19.01 -7.50 -5.27
N SER A 125 -18.23 -6.46 -4.97
CA SER A 125 -18.28 -5.17 -5.64
C SER A 125 -18.04 -5.36 -7.14
N TYR A 126 -18.63 -4.50 -7.98
CA TYR A 126 -18.39 -4.50 -9.43
C TYR A 126 -16.89 -4.54 -9.76
N ARG A 127 -16.07 -3.83 -8.97
CA ARG A 127 -14.61 -3.83 -9.11
C ARG A 127 -13.98 -5.19 -8.82
N GLU A 128 -14.44 -5.90 -7.81
CA GLU A 128 -13.91 -7.22 -7.43
C GLU A 128 -14.27 -8.28 -8.48
N LYS A 129 -15.45 -8.17 -9.09
CA LYS A 129 -15.84 -9.02 -10.23
C LYS A 129 -14.93 -8.77 -11.43
N VAL A 130 -14.62 -7.51 -11.75
CA VAL A 130 -13.68 -7.16 -12.83
C VAL A 130 -12.26 -7.64 -12.51
N ASP A 131 -11.80 -7.45 -11.28
CA ASP A 131 -10.47 -7.91 -10.84
C ASP A 131 -10.35 -9.44 -10.93
N SER A 132 -11.41 -10.17 -10.59
CA SER A 132 -11.48 -11.64 -10.76
C SER A 132 -11.41 -12.06 -12.22
N LEU A 133 -12.08 -11.33 -13.13
CA LEU A 133 -11.99 -11.57 -14.58
C LEU A 133 -10.59 -11.28 -15.13
N ILE A 134 -9.91 -10.24 -14.63
CA ILE A 134 -8.52 -9.92 -14.99
C ILE A 134 -7.56 -11.00 -14.48
N GLU A 135 -7.80 -11.52 -13.28
CA GLU A 135 -6.98 -12.58 -12.69
C GLU A 135 -7.13 -13.91 -13.46
N ALA A 136 -8.36 -14.27 -13.86
CA ALA A 136 -8.62 -15.46 -14.66
C ALA A 136 -8.16 -15.30 -16.12
N PHE A 137 -8.65 -14.28 -16.82
CA PHE A 137 -8.57 -14.14 -18.28
C PHE A 137 -7.75 -12.94 -18.79
N GLY A 138 -7.26 -12.07 -17.89
CA GLY A 138 -6.50 -10.89 -18.28
C GLY A 138 -5.14 -11.22 -18.92
N THR A 139 -4.61 -10.26 -19.68
CA THR A 139 -3.25 -10.37 -20.24
C THR A 139 -2.18 -10.33 -19.14
N ASN A 140 -0.98 -10.86 -19.40
CA ASN A 140 0.13 -10.80 -18.43
C ASN A 140 0.43 -9.38 -17.94
N LYS A 141 0.24 -8.36 -18.79
CA LYS A 141 0.40 -6.95 -18.43
C LYS A 141 -0.68 -6.50 -17.42
N GLN A 142 -1.94 -6.87 -17.66
CA GLN A 142 -3.05 -6.54 -16.77
C GLN A 142 -2.95 -7.28 -15.43
N LYS A 143 -2.56 -8.57 -15.45
CA LYS A 143 -2.32 -9.36 -14.22
C LYS A 143 -1.22 -8.73 -13.36
N ARG A 144 -0.11 -8.28 -13.96
CA ARG A 144 0.96 -7.57 -13.24
C ARG A 144 0.51 -6.22 -12.66
N ALA A 145 -0.32 -5.48 -13.39
CA ALA A 145 -0.86 -4.22 -12.89
C ALA A 145 -1.79 -4.44 -11.68
N LEU A 146 -2.62 -5.49 -11.73
CA LEU A 146 -3.52 -5.87 -10.64
C LEU A 146 -2.76 -6.36 -9.40
N THR A 147 -1.72 -7.19 -9.57
CA THR A 147 -0.89 -7.63 -8.43
C THR A 147 -0.14 -6.47 -7.79
N SER A 148 0.40 -5.54 -8.58
CA SER A 148 1.03 -4.31 -8.07
C SER A 148 0.05 -3.46 -7.26
N ARG A 149 -1.18 -3.27 -7.76
CA ARG A 149 -2.24 -2.54 -7.05
C ARG A 149 -2.60 -3.20 -5.72
N ARG A 150 -2.79 -4.52 -5.68
CA ARG A 150 -3.06 -5.27 -4.44
C ARG A 150 -1.92 -5.13 -3.43
N LEU A 151 -0.66 -5.23 -3.88
CA LEU A 151 0.51 -5.05 -3.00
C LEU A 151 0.57 -3.66 -2.38
N ASN A 152 0.28 -2.61 -3.15
CA ASN A 152 0.27 -1.24 -2.64
C ASN A 152 -0.85 -1.00 -1.62
N GLN A 153 -2.02 -1.64 -1.81
CA GLN A 153 -3.14 -1.54 -0.88
C GLN A 153 -2.86 -2.26 0.45
N VAL A 154 -2.26 -3.46 0.41
CA VAL A 154 -1.82 -4.15 1.62
C VAL A 154 -0.75 -3.34 2.35
N GLY A 155 0.17 -2.70 1.61
CA GLY A 155 1.14 -1.75 2.17
C GLY A 155 0.48 -0.57 2.89
N SER A 156 -0.55 0.04 2.32
CA SER A 156 -1.28 1.13 3.00
C SER A 156 -2.02 0.67 4.25
N ASP A 157 -2.66 -0.49 4.21
CA ASP A 157 -3.46 -0.98 5.33
C ASP A 157 -2.58 -1.41 6.50
N THR A 158 -1.45 -2.07 6.21
CA THR A 158 -0.44 -2.42 7.23
C THR A 158 0.22 -1.18 7.82
N LEU A 159 0.51 -0.15 7.02
CA LEU A 159 0.98 1.14 7.52
C LEU A 159 -0.06 1.83 8.39
N GLN A 160 -1.34 1.85 7.98
CA GLN A 160 -2.43 2.44 8.77
C GLN A 160 -2.61 1.72 10.10
N GLN A 161 -2.55 0.38 10.12
CA GLN A 161 -2.60 -0.40 11.36
C GLN A 161 -1.39 -0.15 12.25
N ALA A 162 -0.18 -0.05 11.68
CA ALA A 162 1.03 0.26 12.44
C ALA A 162 0.97 1.68 13.04
N VAL A 163 0.46 2.66 12.28
CA VAL A 163 0.25 4.03 12.74
C VAL A 163 -0.82 4.09 13.82
N ALA A 164 -1.95 3.39 13.64
CA ALA A 164 -3.01 3.31 14.66
C ALA A 164 -2.50 2.66 15.95
N LYS A 165 -1.70 1.61 15.85
CA LYS A 165 -1.09 0.93 17.00
C LYS A 165 -0.01 1.78 17.68
N ALA A 166 0.75 2.56 16.92
CA ALA A 166 1.69 3.52 17.47
C ALA A 166 0.95 4.66 18.18
N ALA A 167 -0.11 5.19 17.58
CA ALA A 167 -0.95 6.22 18.19
C ALA A 167 -1.61 5.71 19.47
N SER A 168 -2.19 4.51 19.48
CA SER A 168 -2.77 3.91 20.68
C SER A 168 -1.72 3.70 21.77
N SER A 169 -0.54 3.18 21.42
CA SER A 169 0.58 2.99 22.36
C SER A 169 1.08 4.30 22.96
N VAL A 170 1.06 5.39 22.21
CA VAL A 170 1.42 6.73 22.72
C VAL A 170 0.31 7.27 23.62
N ILE A 171 -0.95 7.09 23.24
CA ILE A 171 -2.12 7.48 24.04
C ILE A 171 -2.15 6.73 25.38
N ASP A 172 -1.90 5.41 25.37
CA ASP A 172 -1.89 4.56 26.57
C ASP A 172 -0.72 4.91 27.51
N LYS A 173 0.41 5.38 26.97
CA LYS A 173 1.61 5.72 27.76
C LYS A 173 1.62 7.14 28.30
N LYS A 174 1.11 8.12 27.55
CA LYS A 174 1.16 9.55 27.90
C LYS A 174 -0.17 10.10 28.41
N GLY A 175 -1.30 9.45 28.12
CA GLY A 175 -2.64 9.95 28.46
C GLY A 175 -3.12 11.07 27.51
N LEU A 176 -4.43 11.09 27.22
CA LEU A 176 -5.04 12.03 26.27
C LEU A 176 -4.87 13.51 26.68
N GLU A 177 -4.89 13.81 27.98
CA GLU A 177 -4.84 15.18 28.51
C GLU A 177 -3.45 15.81 28.39
N ALA A 178 -2.38 15.06 28.71
CA ALA A 178 -1.00 15.52 28.54
C ALA A 178 -0.65 15.68 27.05
N LEU A 179 -1.21 14.83 26.18
CA LEU A 179 -1.06 14.95 24.73
C LEU A 179 -1.83 16.16 24.17
N GLN A 180 -3.00 16.51 24.71
CA GLN A 180 -3.73 17.71 24.28
C GLN A 180 -3.01 19.00 24.68
N GLN A 181 -2.37 19.05 25.85
CA GLN A 181 -1.51 20.17 26.23
C GLN A 181 -0.24 20.25 25.37
N GLU A 182 0.46 19.13 25.14
CA GLU A 182 1.62 19.08 24.23
C GLU A 182 1.20 19.47 22.80
N VAL A 183 0.04 19.03 22.30
CA VAL A 183 -0.46 19.38 20.96
C VAL A 183 -0.86 20.86 20.89
N ALA A 184 -1.45 21.45 21.92
CA ALA A 184 -1.73 22.89 21.94
C ALA A 184 -0.44 23.74 21.93
N GLU A 185 0.59 23.29 22.64
CA GLU A 185 1.94 23.91 22.64
C GLU A 185 2.67 23.65 21.30
N THR A 186 2.53 22.45 20.72
CA THR A 186 3.21 22.05 19.47
C THR A 186 2.47 22.52 18.21
N GLU A 187 1.17 22.79 18.24
CA GLU A 187 0.42 23.34 17.10
C GLU A 187 0.56 24.86 17.02
N SER A 188 0.63 25.56 18.17
CA SER A 188 0.89 27.00 18.21
C SER A 188 2.35 27.34 17.87
N GLN A 189 3.30 26.45 18.18
CA GLN A 189 4.72 26.66 17.88
C GLN A 189 5.20 25.86 16.66
N GLY A 190 4.84 24.59 16.48
CA GLY A 190 5.51 23.65 15.57
C GLY A 190 5.26 23.85 14.07
N ALA A 191 4.09 24.33 13.64
CA ALA A 191 3.82 24.54 12.21
C ALA A 191 4.52 25.80 11.65
N LEU A 192 4.67 26.85 12.45
CA LEU A 192 5.35 28.10 12.07
C LEU A 192 6.83 28.11 12.49
N ALA A 193 7.17 27.62 13.69
CA ALA A 193 8.55 27.57 14.18
C ALA A 193 9.42 26.56 13.41
N SER A 194 8.85 25.53 12.76
CA SER A 194 9.65 24.64 11.91
C SER A 194 10.20 25.34 10.65
N HIS A 195 9.59 26.45 10.23
CA HIS A 195 9.97 27.20 9.03
C HIS A 195 10.75 28.47 9.35
N LEU A 196 10.68 28.95 10.57
CA LEU A 196 11.50 30.07 11.02
C LEU A 196 12.91 29.59 11.39
N PRO A 197 13.95 30.43 11.20
CA PRO A 197 15.23 30.19 11.85
C PRO A 197 15.06 30.19 13.37
N PRO A 198 15.96 29.53 14.12
CA PRO A 198 15.84 29.48 15.57
C PRO A 198 15.83 30.91 16.14
N CYS A 199 14.82 31.19 16.95
CA CYS A 199 14.55 32.52 17.49
C CYS A 199 14.87 32.51 18.98
N ASN A 200 15.71 33.44 19.43
CA ASN A 200 16.00 33.66 20.83
C ASN A 200 15.07 34.75 21.38
N ALA A 201 14.03 34.34 22.10
CA ALA A 201 13.04 35.25 22.68
C ALA A 201 13.61 36.13 23.80
N ASP A 202 14.68 35.68 24.45
CA ASP A 202 15.30 36.35 25.61
C ASP A 202 16.43 37.31 25.20
N ALA A 203 16.58 37.59 23.90
CA ALA A 203 17.63 38.47 23.39
C ALA A 203 17.40 39.93 23.78
N GLU A 204 18.35 40.52 24.51
CA GLU A 204 18.32 41.94 24.89
C GLU A 204 18.60 42.88 23.70
N LYS A 205 19.38 42.41 22.72
CA LYS A 205 19.70 43.15 21.50
C LYS A 205 18.92 42.61 20.32
N ARG A 206 18.51 43.53 19.44
CA ARG A 206 17.78 43.22 18.19
C ARG A 206 18.55 42.25 17.28
N GLU A 207 19.88 42.33 17.29
CA GLU A 207 20.76 41.48 16.47
C GLU A 207 20.83 40.04 16.99
N ASP A 208 20.61 39.84 18.28
CA ASP A 208 20.74 38.54 18.96
C ASP A 208 19.44 37.73 18.94
N VAL A 209 18.33 38.32 18.46
CA VAL A 209 17.03 37.64 18.29
C VAL A 209 17.14 36.46 17.32
N TYR A 210 17.93 36.64 16.27
CA TYR A 210 18.31 35.57 15.34
C TYR A 210 19.84 35.48 15.28
N PRO A 211 20.48 34.68 16.14
CA PRO A 211 21.93 34.63 16.22
C PRO A 211 22.57 34.29 14.87
N PHE A 212 23.60 35.05 14.48
CA PHE A 212 24.27 34.82 13.20
C PHE A 212 24.88 33.42 13.11
N ASP A 213 25.45 32.93 14.22
CA ASP A 213 26.09 31.61 14.31
C ASP A 213 25.11 30.45 14.10
N GLU A 214 23.82 30.66 14.38
CA GLU A 214 22.76 29.67 14.13
C GLU A 214 22.32 29.66 12.66
N LEU A 215 22.35 30.84 12.00
CA LEU A 215 22.09 30.96 10.56
C LEU A 215 23.24 30.35 9.74
N LEU A 216 24.49 30.71 10.09
CA LEU A 216 25.73 30.26 9.45
C LEU A 216 26.76 29.98 10.55
N ARG A 217 27.06 28.69 10.77
CA ARG A 217 28.05 28.31 11.77
C ARG A 217 29.43 28.84 11.41
N PRO A 218 30.32 29.08 12.37
CA PRO A 218 31.66 29.59 12.10
C PRO A 218 32.45 28.76 11.07
N GLU A 219 32.32 27.43 11.11
CA GLU A 219 32.95 26.51 10.16
C GLU A 219 32.43 26.68 8.72
N GLU A 220 31.12 26.90 8.59
CA GLU A 220 30.43 27.10 7.32
C GLU A 220 30.80 28.46 6.73
N PHE A 221 30.82 29.48 7.58
CA PHE A 221 31.22 30.82 7.23
C PHE A 221 32.70 30.91 6.81
N ALA A 222 33.58 30.14 7.45
CA ALA A 222 34.97 30.00 7.04
C ALA A 222 35.09 29.32 5.67
N ALA A 223 34.34 28.25 5.42
CA ALA A 223 34.35 27.54 4.14
C ALA A 223 33.93 28.43 2.95
N LEU A 224 33.09 29.45 3.19
CA LEU A 224 32.62 30.39 2.17
C LEU A 224 33.66 31.45 1.76
N GLN A 225 34.83 31.52 2.40
CA GLN A 225 35.85 32.56 2.15
C GLN A 225 36.25 32.67 0.66
N GLN A 226 36.52 31.54 0.00
CA GLN A 226 36.95 31.54 -1.40
C GLN A 226 35.84 32.03 -2.34
N ALA A 227 34.59 31.62 -2.09
CA ALA A 227 33.45 32.02 -2.90
C ALA A 227 33.07 33.49 -2.66
N GLY A 228 33.10 33.94 -1.40
CA GLY A 228 32.88 35.34 -1.04
C GLY A 228 33.94 36.27 -1.63
N SER A 229 35.22 35.84 -1.67
CA SER A 229 36.30 36.63 -2.29
C SER A 229 36.08 36.83 -3.79
N LYS A 230 35.59 35.79 -4.49
CA LYS A 230 35.20 35.91 -5.90
C LYS A 230 34.07 36.90 -6.09
N MET A 231 33.05 36.86 -5.24
CA MET A 231 31.93 37.80 -5.26
C MET A 231 32.36 39.25 -4.96
N ALA A 232 33.31 39.44 -4.04
CA ALA A 232 33.84 40.76 -3.69
C ALA A 232 34.76 41.36 -4.77
N ALA A 233 35.32 40.52 -5.64
CA ALA A 233 36.18 40.89 -6.75
C ALA A 233 35.42 41.15 -8.06
N LEU A 234 34.10 40.93 -8.09
CA LEU A 234 33.28 41.18 -9.27
C LEU A 234 33.34 42.66 -9.66
N THR A 235 33.52 42.88 -10.96
CA THR A 235 33.52 44.22 -11.54
C THR A 235 32.09 44.74 -11.74
N ALA A 236 31.92 46.06 -11.85
CA ALA A 236 30.62 46.68 -12.12
C ALA A 236 29.97 46.19 -13.43
N GLU A 237 30.78 45.74 -14.40
CA GLU A 237 30.29 45.16 -15.66
C GLU A 237 29.75 43.73 -15.47
N GLU A 238 30.40 42.92 -14.63
CA GLU A 238 29.94 41.58 -14.29
C GLU A 238 28.69 41.60 -13.40
N LEU A 239 28.57 42.61 -12.52
CA LEU A 239 27.35 42.85 -11.73
C LEU A 239 26.16 43.21 -12.64
N LYS A 240 26.37 44.02 -13.67
CA LYS A 240 25.35 44.33 -14.68
C LYS A 240 24.94 43.08 -15.47
N LYS A 241 25.91 42.28 -15.93
CA LYS A 241 25.63 40.99 -16.58
C LYS A 241 24.80 40.06 -15.68
N MET A 242 25.13 39.96 -14.40
CA MET A 242 24.34 39.17 -13.46
C MET A 242 22.90 39.70 -13.30
N SER A 243 22.70 41.01 -13.32
CA SER A 243 21.37 41.61 -13.29
C SER A 243 20.57 41.30 -14.56
N ASP A 244 21.22 41.40 -15.73
CA ASP A 244 20.59 41.25 -17.04
C ASP A 244 20.24 39.79 -17.37
N GLU A 245 21.03 38.83 -16.90
CA GLU A 245 20.78 37.38 -17.07
C GLU A 245 19.70 36.81 -16.12
N GLY A 246 18.97 37.69 -15.41
CA GLY A 246 17.91 37.29 -14.48
C GLY A 246 18.41 36.86 -13.11
N GLY A 247 19.60 37.35 -12.71
CA GLY A 247 20.13 37.21 -11.37
C GLY A 247 19.34 37.96 -10.30
N PHE A 248 19.80 37.85 -9.06
CA PHE A 248 19.08 38.36 -7.90
C PHE A 248 19.45 39.81 -7.61
N LEU A 249 18.51 40.73 -7.79
CA LEU A 249 18.78 42.17 -7.61
C LEU A 249 19.14 42.52 -6.18
N CYS A 250 18.57 41.80 -5.21
CA CYS A 250 18.85 41.97 -3.81
C CYS A 250 20.35 41.73 -3.54
N VAL A 251 20.92 40.67 -4.12
CA VAL A 251 22.35 40.38 -4.06
C VAL A 251 23.16 41.50 -4.73
N VAL A 252 22.76 41.93 -5.93
CA VAL A 252 23.47 42.97 -6.69
C VAL A 252 23.51 44.29 -5.91
N LYS A 253 22.40 44.76 -5.33
CA LYS A 253 22.38 46.00 -4.52
C LYS A 253 23.30 45.91 -3.29
N HIS A 254 23.35 44.75 -2.64
CA HIS A 254 24.27 44.55 -1.51
C HIS A 254 25.74 44.47 -1.92
N LEU A 255 26.03 44.03 -3.16
CA LEU A 255 27.39 44.07 -3.72
C LEU A 255 27.80 45.48 -4.15
N GLU A 256 26.88 46.28 -4.68
CA GLU A 256 27.12 47.69 -5.03
C GLU A 256 27.35 48.57 -3.79
N SER A 257 26.72 48.23 -2.66
CA SER A 257 26.87 48.91 -1.37
C SER A 257 27.97 48.33 -0.47
N LEU A 258 28.91 47.56 -1.04
CA LEU A 258 30.00 46.97 -0.28
C LEU A 258 30.90 48.06 0.34
N PRO A 259 31.30 47.90 1.62
CA PRO A 259 32.31 48.75 2.24
C PRO A 259 33.65 48.71 1.47
N PRO A 260 34.44 49.80 1.48
CA PRO A 260 35.66 49.88 0.68
C PRO A 260 36.72 48.85 1.09
N ALA A 261 36.90 48.58 2.38
CA ALA A 261 37.82 47.56 2.90
C ALA A 261 37.44 47.13 4.33
N GLY A 262 37.82 45.91 4.72
CA GLY A 262 37.72 45.40 6.09
C GLY A 262 36.92 44.10 6.22
N GLU A 263 36.85 43.59 7.44
CA GLU A 263 36.14 42.34 7.80
C GLU A 263 34.64 42.41 7.44
N ALA A 264 34.03 43.59 7.53
CA ALA A 264 32.65 43.82 7.14
C ALA A 264 32.41 43.57 5.65
N ARG A 265 33.38 43.92 4.77
CA ARG A 265 33.30 43.68 3.33
C ARG A 265 33.32 42.17 3.04
N GLU A 266 34.24 41.45 3.68
CA GLU A 266 34.31 40.00 3.53
C GLU A 266 33.07 39.30 4.05
N LYS A 267 32.57 39.71 5.23
CA LYS A 267 31.34 39.18 5.81
C LYS A 267 30.16 39.40 4.86
N MET A 268 30.00 40.61 4.34
CA MET A 268 28.94 40.96 3.40
C MET A 268 29.02 40.13 2.12
N ALA A 269 30.20 39.97 1.54
CA ALA A 269 30.39 39.20 0.30
C ALA A 269 30.13 37.69 0.48
N ARG A 270 30.55 37.11 1.62
CA ARG A 270 30.24 35.71 1.96
C ARG A 270 28.74 35.51 2.17
N CYS A 271 28.08 36.44 2.86
CA CYS A 271 26.62 36.40 3.07
C CYS A 271 25.86 36.57 1.74
N ALA A 272 26.30 37.49 0.89
CA ALA A 272 25.73 37.71 -0.45
C ALA A 272 25.83 36.45 -1.33
N PHE A 273 26.97 35.75 -1.29
CA PHE A 273 27.11 34.46 -1.97
C PHE A 273 26.12 33.41 -1.43
N TYR A 274 26.04 33.24 -0.11
CA TYR A 274 25.13 32.29 0.49
C TYR A 274 23.66 32.60 0.17
N LEU A 275 23.28 33.87 0.18
CA LEU A 275 21.96 34.34 -0.19
C LEU A 275 21.63 34.06 -1.67
N SER A 276 22.61 34.20 -2.57
CA SER A 276 22.45 33.81 -3.98
C SER A 276 22.18 32.30 -4.15
N LEU A 277 22.79 31.45 -3.30
CA LEU A 277 22.54 30.01 -3.29
C LEU A 277 21.14 29.68 -2.79
N LEU A 278 20.69 30.35 -1.72
CA LEU A 278 19.33 30.18 -1.18
C LEU A 278 18.27 30.53 -2.24
N PHE A 279 18.44 31.62 -2.97
CA PHE A 279 17.50 32.00 -4.02
C PHE A 279 17.53 31.04 -5.22
N LYS A 280 18.71 30.54 -5.62
CA LYS A 280 18.81 29.47 -6.63
C LYS A 280 18.05 28.22 -6.19
N LEU A 281 18.21 27.85 -4.93
CA LEU A 281 17.53 26.70 -4.34
C LEU A 281 16.01 26.88 -4.37
N ALA A 282 15.50 28.07 -4.02
CA ALA A 282 14.07 28.37 -4.03
C ALA A 282 13.44 28.26 -5.43
N ARG A 283 14.16 28.67 -6.48
CA ARG A 283 13.69 28.60 -7.88
C ARG A 283 13.71 27.17 -8.44
N GLN A 284 14.57 26.29 -7.95
CA GLN A 284 14.66 24.91 -8.43
C GLN A 284 13.60 24.01 -7.80
N LYS A 285 12.97 23.14 -8.61
CA LYS A 285 12.02 22.12 -8.12
C LYS A 285 12.74 20.84 -7.70
N ASN A 286 13.59 20.32 -8.58
CA ASN A 286 14.37 19.11 -8.34
C ASN A 286 15.85 19.48 -8.22
N ILE A 287 16.49 19.08 -7.12
CA ILE A 287 17.90 19.40 -6.88
C ILE A 287 18.75 18.17 -7.20
N SER A 288 19.71 18.34 -8.11
CA SER A 288 20.70 17.30 -8.41
C SER A 288 21.87 17.35 -7.42
N ARG A 289 22.60 16.23 -7.29
CA ARG A 289 23.85 16.18 -6.50
C ARG A 289 24.94 17.16 -6.97
N LYS A 290 24.80 17.74 -8.16
CA LYS A 290 25.74 18.71 -8.73
C LYS A 290 25.41 20.17 -8.39
N PHE A 291 24.38 20.42 -7.58
CA PHE A 291 23.95 21.77 -7.21
C PHE A 291 25.09 22.61 -6.64
N GLY A 292 25.33 23.80 -7.22
CA GLY A 292 26.34 24.76 -6.76
C GLY A 292 27.80 24.40 -7.10
N GLN A 293 28.06 23.31 -7.83
CA GLN A 293 29.44 22.95 -8.19
C GLN A 293 30.07 23.93 -9.19
N GLU A 294 29.30 24.41 -10.16
CA GLU A 294 29.77 25.37 -11.18
C GLU A 294 30.12 26.74 -10.57
N GLU A 295 29.49 27.07 -9.43
CA GLU A 295 29.66 28.35 -8.73
C GLU A 295 30.76 28.31 -7.65
N GLY A 296 31.43 27.16 -7.51
CA GLY A 296 32.46 26.96 -6.48
C GLY A 296 31.91 26.83 -5.06
N CYS A 297 30.67 26.36 -4.89
CA CYS A 297 30.08 26.16 -3.57
C CYS A 297 30.78 25.01 -2.81
N PRO A 298 31.27 25.23 -1.58
CA PRO A 298 31.87 24.17 -0.76
C PRO A 298 30.90 23.02 -0.46
N ARG A 299 31.41 21.78 -0.41
CA ARG A 299 30.59 20.58 -0.13
C ARG A 299 29.86 20.63 1.20
N ILE A 300 30.45 21.28 2.21
CA ILE A 300 29.86 21.45 3.55
C ILE A 300 28.54 22.23 3.44
N ILE A 301 28.57 23.34 2.69
CA ILE A 301 27.40 24.19 2.45
C ILE A 301 26.35 23.47 1.62
N GLN A 302 26.74 22.77 0.54
CA GLN A 302 25.81 21.98 -0.26
C GLN A 302 25.08 20.94 0.60
N THR A 303 25.81 20.23 1.46
CA THR A 303 25.24 19.21 2.34
C THR A 303 24.26 19.82 3.34
N LYS A 304 24.58 20.98 3.93
CA LYS A 304 23.66 21.72 4.81
C LYS A 304 22.39 22.14 4.07
N LEU A 305 22.54 22.75 2.89
CA LEU A 305 21.41 23.27 2.12
C LEU A 305 20.41 22.15 1.79
N LEU A 306 20.92 21.01 1.31
CA LEU A 306 20.10 19.84 1.02
C LEU A 306 19.43 19.27 2.27
N LYS A 307 20.15 19.12 3.38
CA LYS A 307 19.57 18.58 4.63
C LYS A 307 18.53 19.49 5.26
N THR A 308 18.69 20.81 5.14
CA THR A 308 17.89 21.79 5.90
C THR A 308 16.67 22.28 5.13
N PHE A 309 16.78 22.38 3.80
CA PHE A 309 15.80 23.03 2.92
C PHE A 309 15.27 22.12 1.80
N SER A 310 15.56 20.81 1.82
CA SER A 310 14.99 19.87 0.85
C SER A 310 14.40 18.63 1.53
N VAL A 311 13.44 18.01 0.85
CA VAL A 311 12.78 16.78 1.27
C VAL A 311 13.15 15.67 0.29
N GLU A 312 13.52 14.50 0.80
CA GLU A 312 13.78 13.33 -0.02
C GLU A 312 12.46 12.78 -0.56
N THR A 313 12.39 12.64 -1.89
CA THR A 313 11.22 12.08 -2.58
C THR A 313 11.64 10.90 -3.44
N PHE A 314 10.82 9.85 -3.42
CA PHE A 314 11.03 8.68 -4.26
C PHE A 314 10.26 8.87 -5.57
N ASN A 315 10.98 9.09 -6.66
CA ASN A 315 10.39 9.26 -7.98
C ASN A 315 11.13 8.42 -9.02
N ASN A 316 10.39 7.67 -9.83
CA ASN A 316 10.93 6.81 -10.89
C ASN A 316 12.08 5.87 -10.44
N GLY A 317 11.98 5.28 -9.25
CA GLY A 317 12.97 4.32 -8.76
C GLY A 317 14.27 4.95 -8.24
N ARG A 318 14.34 6.28 -8.11
CA ARG A 318 15.50 7.00 -7.55
C ARG A 318 15.06 7.97 -6.46
N ILE A 319 15.87 8.09 -5.41
CA ILE A 319 15.70 9.11 -4.37
C ILE A 319 16.24 10.43 -4.93
N GLN A 320 15.40 11.47 -4.92
CA GLN A 320 15.78 12.82 -5.34
C GLN A 320 15.35 13.85 -4.29
N ASN A 321 16.16 14.91 -4.15
CA ASN A 321 15.87 16.02 -3.26
C ASN A 321 14.94 17.01 -3.96
N PHE A 322 13.82 17.32 -3.32
CA PHE A 322 12.78 18.21 -3.82
C PHE A 322 12.57 19.38 -2.86
N VAL A 323 12.36 20.59 -3.40
CA VAL A 323 12.02 21.78 -2.59
C VAL A 323 10.50 21.95 -2.59
N SER A 324 9.85 21.57 -1.48
CA SER A 324 8.42 21.77 -1.29
C SER A 324 8.07 23.26 -1.10
N THR A 325 6.78 23.59 -1.19
CA THR A 325 6.27 24.94 -0.90
C THR A 325 6.60 25.39 0.52
N SER A 326 6.50 24.49 1.50
CA SER A 326 6.89 24.75 2.89
C SER A 326 8.39 25.02 3.04
N MET A 327 9.23 24.29 2.30
CA MET A 327 10.68 24.56 2.28
C MET A 327 11.02 25.90 1.62
N ARG A 328 10.26 26.34 0.62
CA ARG A 328 10.42 27.70 0.05
C ARG A 328 10.12 28.78 1.07
N ALA A 329 9.07 28.61 1.89
CA ALA A 329 8.78 29.53 2.99
C ALA A 329 9.93 29.56 4.02
N LYS A 330 10.50 28.39 4.35
CA LYS A 330 11.67 28.29 5.21
C LYS A 330 12.89 29.00 4.62
N ILE A 331 13.17 28.81 3.34
CA ILE A 331 14.25 29.52 2.63
C ILE A 331 14.01 31.04 2.69
N ALA A 332 12.78 31.51 2.48
CA ALA A 332 12.44 32.92 2.57
C ALA A 332 12.71 33.50 3.96
N ALA A 333 12.31 32.79 5.02
CA ALA A 333 12.52 33.21 6.41
C ALA A 333 14.02 33.30 6.76
N TYR A 334 14.83 32.31 6.37
CA TYR A 334 16.28 32.35 6.55
C TYR A 334 16.94 33.45 5.70
N SER A 335 16.43 33.70 4.50
CA SER A 335 16.95 34.78 3.65
C SER A 335 16.65 36.16 4.25
N LEU A 336 15.46 36.34 4.83
CA LEU A 336 15.10 37.55 5.57
C LEU A 336 16.02 37.77 6.77
N ALA A 337 16.22 36.75 7.61
CA ALA A 337 17.09 36.85 8.78
C ALA A 337 18.52 37.25 8.39
N LEU A 338 19.05 36.69 7.30
CA LEU A 338 20.36 37.08 6.77
C LEU A 338 20.38 38.51 6.22
N LEU A 339 19.34 38.94 5.51
CA LEU A 339 19.23 40.32 5.02
C LEU A 339 19.19 41.33 6.17
N LEU A 340 18.52 41.01 7.27
CA LEU A 340 18.52 41.85 8.47
C LEU A 340 19.94 42.02 9.03
N HIS A 341 20.73 40.95 9.08
CA HIS A 341 22.15 41.03 9.47
C HIS A 341 23.02 41.82 8.49
N MET A 342 22.70 41.80 7.19
CA MET A 342 23.42 42.55 6.16
C MET A 342 23.02 44.04 6.12
N GLY A 343 21.77 44.37 6.44
CA GLY A 343 21.20 45.71 6.29
C GLY A 343 21.00 46.47 7.60
N HIS A 344 21.82 46.22 8.64
CA HIS A 344 21.66 46.86 9.96
C HIS A 344 20.22 46.75 10.52
N MET A 345 19.63 45.56 10.46
CA MET A 345 18.25 45.25 10.86
C MET A 345 17.17 45.93 10.00
N THR A 346 17.51 46.32 8.77
CA THR A 346 16.55 46.78 7.75
C THR A 346 16.68 45.92 6.49
N ALA A 347 15.55 45.62 5.84
CA ALA A 347 15.53 44.81 4.63
C ALA A 347 14.44 45.31 3.67
N ASP A 348 14.76 45.38 2.37
CA ASP A 348 13.82 45.73 1.31
C ASP A 348 13.05 44.47 0.85
N LEU A 349 11.81 44.35 1.31
CA LEU A 349 10.93 43.23 1.00
C LEU A 349 10.56 43.15 -0.48
N SER A 350 10.59 44.28 -1.21
CA SER A 350 10.16 44.34 -2.61
C SER A 350 11.12 43.56 -3.52
N LEU A 351 12.43 43.71 -3.27
CA LEU A 351 13.47 42.99 -4.01
C LEU A 351 13.48 41.51 -3.66
N LEU A 352 13.32 41.19 -2.38
CA LEU A 352 13.27 39.81 -1.91
C LEU A 352 12.10 39.06 -2.54
N HIS A 353 10.91 39.66 -2.58
CA HIS A 353 9.70 39.06 -3.14
C HIS A 353 9.90 38.70 -4.62
N ARG A 354 10.49 39.63 -5.38
CA ARG A 354 10.83 39.44 -6.79
C ARG A 354 11.85 38.32 -6.99
N ASP A 355 12.91 38.30 -6.19
CA ASP A 355 14.01 37.36 -6.36
C ASP A 355 13.61 35.92 -5.97
N LEU A 356 12.76 35.77 -4.95
CA LEU A 356 12.16 34.49 -4.56
C LEU A 356 11.05 34.01 -5.53
N GLY A 357 10.60 34.86 -6.46
CA GLY A 357 9.54 34.52 -7.41
C GLY A 357 8.18 34.26 -6.74
N ILE A 358 7.91 34.97 -5.63
CA ILE A 358 6.62 34.92 -4.96
C ILE A 358 5.67 35.78 -5.79
N THR A 359 4.51 35.24 -6.18
CA THR A 359 3.55 35.90 -7.09
C THR A 359 2.32 36.45 -6.36
N GLU A 360 2.18 36.18 -5.06
CA GLU A 360 1.02 36.59 -4.24
C GLU A 360 1.51 37.19 -2.92
N ALA A 361 0.81 38.21 -2.42
CA ALA A 361 0.98 38.67 -1.05
C ALA A 361 0.52 37.56 -0.09
N LYS A 362 1.47 36.79 0.44
CA LYS A 362 1.26 35.73 1.43
C LYS A 362 2.14 35.95 2.63
#